data_AF-A0A953IGT2-F1
#
_entry.id   AF-A0A953IGT2-F1
#
_cell.length_a   1.000
_cell.length_b   1.000
_cell.length_c   1.000
_cell.angle_alpha   90.00
_cell.angle_beta   90.00
_cell.angle_gamma   90.00
#
_symmetry.space_group_name_H-M   'P 1'
#
loop_
_entity.id
_entity.type
_entity.pdbx_description
1 polymer ?
#
loop_
_entity_poly.entity_id
_entity_poly.type
_entity_poly.pdbx_seq_one_letter_code
_entity_poly.pdbx_strand_id
1 'polypeptide(L)'
;MKGATSQSRRDFLGVSLTALCGGALALNLLLILGLLGLIGYQGGRFFWQKDLLEVTLDDGRKLLGEVHDGEVAPPAEPGGPERPRLQMRLGNRDLTGGDFQWVDEPAIAARAFPADAVVLERLEWGNFYGRMVELRDGDRVLASGDGVWSAFVALHERKVATRAA
;
A
#
# COMPACT_ATOMS: atom_id res chain seq x y z
N MET A 1 -68.10 -29.77 13.92
CA MET A 1 -66.73 -30.10 13.45
C MET A 1 -66.21 -29.04 12.46
N LYS A 2 -65.97 -27.77 12.89
CA LYS A 2 -65.50 -26.66 12.01
C LYS A 2 -64.16 -26.02 12.47
N GLY A 3 -63.49 -26.58 13.48
CA GLY A 3 -62.31 -25.94 14.11
C GLY A 3 -60.93 -26.31 13.52
N ALA A 4 -60.79 -27.45 12.85
CA ALA A 4 -59.47 -28.02 12.53
C ALA A 4 -58.73 -27.31 11.37
N THR A 5 -59.43 -26.73 10.40
CA THR A 5 -58.83 -26.13 9.19
C THR A 5 -58.28 -24.71 9.42
N SER A 6 -58.78 -23.98 10.42
CA SER A 6 -58.32 -22.62 10.74
C SER A 6 -57.00 -22.61 11.52
N GLN A 7 -56.74 -23.65 12.31
CA GLN A 7 -55.54 -23.77 13.13
C GLN A 7 -54.32 -24.17 12.28
N SER A 8 -54.48 -25.17 11.40
CA SER A 8 -53.45 -25.61 10.44
C SER A 8 -52.92 -24.48 9.53
N ARG A 9 -53.78 -23.56 9.06
CA ARG A 9 -53.34 -22.41 8.25
C ARG A 9 -52.55 -21.38 9.08
N ARG A 10 -52.90 -21.17 10.35
CA ARG A 10 -52.19 -20.25 11.26
C ARG A 10 -50.83 -20.81 11.65
N ASP A 11 -50.72 -22.11 11.88
CA ASP A 11 -49.46 -22.79 12.20
C ASP A 11 -48.50 -22.79 11.00
N PHE A 12 -49.01 -23.02 9.79
CA PHE A 12 -48.22 -22.92 8.55
C PHE A 12 -47.72 -21.48 8.30
N LEU A 13 -48.57 -20.47 8.51
CA LEU A 13 -48.20 -19.06 8.40
C LEU A 13 -47.14 -18.68 9.44
N GLY A 14 -47.28 -19.12 10.69
CA GLY A 14 -46.31 -18.85 11.76
C GLY A 14 -44.93 -19.46 11.48
N VAL A 15 -44.88 -20.72 11.03
CA VAL A 15 -43.62 -21.39 10.66
C VAL A 15 -42.97 -20.72 9.45
N SER A 16 -43.76 -20.36 8.43
CA SER A 16 -43.25 -19.69 7.23
C SER A 16 -42.71 -18.29 7.53
N LEU A 17 -43.40 -17.51 8.38
CA LEU A 17 -42.92 -16.19 8.83
C LEU A 17 -41.65 -16.30 9.67
N THR A 18 -41.57 -17.30 10.55
CA THR A 18 -40.35 -17.54 11.35
C THR A 18 -39.17 -17.90 10.46
N ALA A 19 -39.38 -18.77 9.46
CA ALA A 19 -38.37 -19.12 8.47
C ALA A 19 -37.94 -17.91 7.62
N LEU A 20 -38.88 -17.03 7.24
CA LEU A 20 -38.58 -15.80 6.51
C LEU A 20 -37.73 -14.84 7.35
N CYS A 21 -38.06 -14.65 8.64
CA CYS A 21 -37.26 -13.84 9.55
C CYS A 21 -35.86 -14.42 9.78
N GLY A 22 -35.75 -15.74 9.96
CA GLY A 22 -34.47 -16.42 10.10
C GLY A 22 -33.60 -16.30 8.84
N GLY A 23 -34.21 -16.49 7.66
CA GLY A 23 -33.54 -16.31 6.37
C GLY A 23 -33.09 -14.86 6.14
N ALA A 24 -33.94 -13.88 6.47
CA ALA A 24 -33.59 -12.46 6.39
C ALA A 24 -32.44 -12.09 7.34
N LEU A 25 -32.45 -12.61 8.58
CA LEU A 25 -31.35 -12.41 9.53
C LEU A 25 -30.04 -13.05 9.03
N ALA A 26 -30.10 -14.30 8.55
CA ALA A 26 -28.93 -14.98 8.02
C ALA A 26 -28.33 -14.25 6.80
N LEU A 27 -29.20 -13.76 5.90
CA LEU A 27 -28.79 -12.95 4.76
C LEU A 27 -28.15 -11.63 5.22
N ASN A 28 -28.72 -10.95 6.21
CA ASN A 28 -28.17 -9.71 6.75
C ASN A 28 -26.78 -9.94 7.38
N LEU A 29 -26.63 -10.99 8.18
CA LEU A 29 -25.32 -11.36 8.74
C LEU A 29 -24.29 -11.65 7.64
N LEU A 30 -24.69 -12.37 6.58
CA LEU A 30 -23.82 -12.62 5.43
C LEU A 30 -23.42 -11.32 4.73
N LEU A 31 -24.34 -10.38 4.55
CA LEU A 31 -24.05 -9.08 3.94
C LEU A 31 -23.11 -8.24 4.82
N ILE A 32 -23.31 -8.23 6.15
CA ILE A 32 -22.42 -7.53 7.09
C ILE A 32 -21.03 -8.13 7.04
N LEU A 33 -20.89 -9.45 7.10
CA LEU A 33 -19.60 -10.13 7.01
C LEU A 33 -18.93 -9.87 5.66
N GLY A 34 -19.69 -9.90 4.56
CA GLY A 34 -19.19 -9.56 3.23
C GLY A 34 -18.68 -8.12 3.14
N LEU A 35 -19.43 -7.17 3.71
CA LEU A 35 -19.02 -5.76 3.76
C LEU A 35 -17.78 -5.55 4.62
N LEU A 36 -17.71 -6.15 5.81
CA LEU A 36 -16.54 -6.08 6.68
C LEU A 36 -15.30 -6.70 6.01
N GLY A 37 -15.48 -7.83 5.31
CA GLY A 37 -14.42 -8.45 4.52
C GLY A 37 -13.92 -7.54 3.38
N LEU A 38 -14.84 -6.90 2.65
CA LEU A 38 -14.49 -5.95 1.59
C LEU A 38 -13.73 -4.73 2.16
N ILE A 39 -14.20 -4.16 3.26
CA ILE A 39 -13.53 -3.03 3.93
C ILE A 39 -12.14 -3.45 4.41
N GLY A 40 -12.02 -4.63 5.05
CA GLY A 40 -10.74 -5.15 5.53
C GLY A 40 -9.75 -5.36 4.38
N TYR A 41 -10.22 -5.90 3.26
CA TYR A 41 -9.37 -6.10 2.08
C TYR A 41 -8.94 -4.79 1.44
N GLN A 42 -9.86 -3.84 1.23
CA GLN A 42 -9.55 -2.56 0.62
C GLN A 42 -8.67 -1.69 1.53
N GLY A 43 -8.95 -1.67 2.83
CA GLY A 43 -8.14 -0.97 3.82
C GLY A 43 -6.75 -1.58 3.95
N GLY A 44 -6.64 -2.91 4.09
CA GLY A 44 -5.36 -3.60 4.20
C GLY A 44 -4.43 -3.34 3.02
N ARG A 45 -4.97 -3.30 1.80
CA ARG A 45 -4.20 -2.95 0.58
C ARG A 45 -3.69 -1.52 0.59
N PHE A 46 -4.41 -0.58 1.22
CA PHE A 46 -3.99 0.82 1.30
C PHE A 46 -2.84 1.03 2.29
N PHE A 47 -2.83 0.28 3.40
CA PHE A 47 -1.78 0.37 4.42
C PHE A 47 -0.54 -0.48 4.11
N TRP A 48 -0.59 -1.34 3.09
CA TRP A 48 0.56 -2.15 2.74
C TRP A 48 1.61 -1.33 2.00
N GLN A 49 2.89 -1.52 2.37
CA GLN A 49 4.00 -0.85 1.69
C GLN A 49 4.06 -1.28 0.23
N LYS A 50 4.12 -0.30 -0.68
CA LYS A 50 4.31 -0.55 -2.10
C LYS A 50 5.79 -0.75 -2.41
N ASP A 51 6.07 -1.53 -3.45
CA ASP A 51 7.43 -1.70 -3.94
C ASP A 51 8.00 -0.37 -4.47
N LEU A 52 9.27 -0.13 -4.18
CA LEU A 52 9.99 1.03 -4.70
C LEU A 52 10.51 0.76 -6.12
N LEU A 53 10.11 1.62 -7.05
CA LEU A 53 10.59 1.63 -8.42
C LEU A 53 11.76 2.61 -8.54
N GLU A 54 12.91 2.11 -9.01
CA GLU A 54 13.99 2.93 -9.53
C GLU A 54 13.80 3.14 -11.03
N VAL A 55 13.65 4.39 -11.43
CA VAL A 55 13.62 4.84 -12.82
C VAL A 55 14.95 5.50 -13.14
N THR A 56 15.59 5.06 -14.23
CA THR A 56 16.72 5.78 -14.84
C THR A 56 16.20 6.52 -16.07
N LEU A 57 16.39 7.84 -16.09
CA LEU A 57 16.00 8.71 -17.20
C LEU A 57 17.09 8.76 -18.26
N ASP A 58 16.72 9.16 -19.47
CA ASP A 58 17.65 9.34 -20.60
C ASP A 58 18.74 10.39 -20.31
N ASP A 59 18.46 11.34 -19.42
CA ASP A 59 19.43 12.34 -18.96
C ASP A 59 20.40 11.81 -17.87
N GLY A 60 20.28 10.53 -17.50
CA GLY A 60 21.11 9.86 -16.51
C GLY A 60 20.65 10.04 -15.06
N ARG A 61 19.62 10.85 -14.79
CA ARG A 61 19.06 10.96 -13.43
C ARG A 61 18.38 9.66 -13.02
N LYS A 62 18.52 9.33 -11.75
CA LYS A 62 17.84 8.20 -11.11
C LYS A 62 16.83 8.69 -10.10
N LEU A 63 15.61 8.19 -10.21
CA LEU A 63 14.50 8.49 -9.30
C LEU A 63 14.07 7.20 -8.62
N LEU A 64 14.03 7.20 -7.29
CA LEU A 64 13.53 6.08 -6.49
C LEU A 64 12.25 6.51 -5.81
N GLY A 65 11.16 5.78 -6.03
CA GLY A 65 9.88 6.11 -5.44
C GLY A 65 8.79 5.10 -5.72
N GLU A 66 7.60 5.35 -5.18
CA GLU A 66 6.42 4.52 -5.39
C GLU A 66 5.66 5.00 -6.62
N VAL A 67 5.11 4.08 -7.41
CA VAL A 67 4.16 4.45 -8.46
C VAL A 67 2.83 4.84 -7.82
N HIS A 68 2.46 6.12 -7.95
CA HIS A 68 1.20 6.63 -7.43
C HIS A 68 0.08 6.51 -8.46
N ASP A 69 0.31 7.03 -9.66
CA ASP A 69 -0.69 7.10 -10.73
C ASP A 69 -0.02 7.11 -12.11
N GLY A 70 -0.81 6.91 -13.16
CA GLY A 70 -0.39 7.03 -14.56
C GLY A 70 -1.46 7.71 -15.39
N GLU A 71 -1.07 8.72 -16.16
CA GLU A 71 -1.99 9.47 -17.03
C GLU A 71 -1.44 9.60 -18.45
N VAL A 72 -2.34 9.78 -19.41
CA VAL A 72 -1.97 10.16 -20.77
C VAL A 72 -2.22 11.66 -20.91
N ALA A 73 -1.15 12.45 -20.80
CA ALA A 73 -1.24 13.89 -20.95
C ALA A 73 -1.45 14.26 -22.42
N PRO A 74 -2.24 15.32 -22.69
CA PRO A 74 -2.45 15.79 -24.05
C PRO A 74 -1.12 16.21 -24.71
N PRO A 75 -1.07 16.16 -26.05
CA PRO A 75 0.07 16.63 -26.81
C PRO A 75 0.48 18.04 -26.42
N ALA A 76 1.79 18.33 -26.41
CA ALA A 76 2.29 19.68 -26.14
C ALA A 76 1.86 20.67 -27.23
N GLU A 77 1.72 20.18 -28.46
CA GLU A 77 1.29 20.95 -29.62
C GLU A 77 0.12 20.26 -30.35
N PRO A 78 -0.77 21.03 -31.01
CA PRO A 78 -1.89 20.46 -31.77
C PRO A 78 -1.42 19.45 -32.82
N GLY A 79 -1.95 18.22 -32.76
CA GLY A 79 -1.57 17.13 -33.66
C GLY A 79 -0.29 16.37 -33.28
N GLY A 80 0.34 16.71 -32.15
CA GLY A 80 1.46 15.94 -31.62
C GLY A 80 1.05 14.60 -31.01
N PRO A 81 2.02 13.75 -30.64
CA PRO A 81 1.76 12.47 -29.98
C PRO A 81 1.25 12.68 -28.54
N GLU A 82 0.43 11.73 -28.09
CA GLU A 82 0.06 11.61 -26.68
C GLU A 82 1.31 11.38 -25.80
N ARG A 83 1.26 11.88 -24.57
CA ARG A 83 2.39 11.84 -23.64
C ARG A 83 2.02 11.05 -22.39
N PRO A 84 2.27 9.73 -22.38
CA PRO A 84 2.08 8.95 -21.17
C PRO A 84 3.05 9.42 -20.08
N ARG A 85 2.53 9.63 -18.88
CA ARG A 85 3.25 10.14 -17.72
C ARG A 85 2.95 9.28 -16.50
N LEU A 86 3.98 9.02 -15.73
CA LEU A 86 3.91 8.32 -14.45
C LEU A 86 4.02 9.34 -13.33
N GLN A 87 3.08 9.36 -12.39
CA GLN A 87 3.25 10.10 -11.14
C GLN A 87 3.97 9.21 -10.15
N MET A 88 5.21 9.58 -9.83
CA MET A 88 6.00 8.90 -8.81
C MET A 88 5.91 9.67 -7.50
N ARG A 89 5.56 8.98 -6.41
CA ARG A 89 5.73 9.50 -5.06
C ARG A 89 7.19 9.33 -4.67
N LEU A 90 7.93 10.42 -4.65
CA LEU A 90 9.32 10.46 -4.22
C LEU A 90 9.39 10.64 -2.71
N GLY A 91 10.48 10.17 -2.11
CA GLY A 91 10.83 10.45 -0.73
C GLY A 91 11.75 11.66 -0.63
N ASN A 92 12.32 11.86 0.56
CA ASN A 92 13.42 12.79 0.80
C ASN A 92 13.03 14.23 0.39
N ARG A 93 11.85 14.68 0.85
CA ARG A 93 11.30 16.01 0.50
C ARG A 93 12.22 17.18 0.86
N ASP A 94 13.11 17.00 1.83
CA ASP A 94 14.19 17.92 2.16
C ASP A 94 15.24 18.09 1.04
N LEU A 95 15.40 17.09 0.17
CA LEU A 95 16.29 17.13 -0.99
C LEU A 95 15.55 17.46 -2.30
N THR A 96 14.35 16.93 -2.48
CA THR A 96 13.59 17.02 -3.73
C THR A 96 12.61 18.19 -3.77
N GLY A 97 12.27 18.77 -2.60
CA GLY A 97 11.32 19.89 -2.47
C GLY A 97 9.84 19.49 -2.52
N GLY A 98 9.52 18.26 -2.93
CA GLY A 98 8.15 17.77 -3.04
C GLY A 98 8.04 16.24 -3.01
N ASP A 99 6.85 15.75 -2.67
CA ASP A 99 6.58 14.32 -2.50
C ASP A 99 6.17 13.61 -3.80
N PHE A 100 5.82 14.37 -4.85
CA PHE A 100 5.32 13.82 -6.11
C PHE A 100 6.02 14.47 -7.30
N GLN A 101 6.42 13.65 -8.25
CA GLN A 101 6.97 14.09 -9.52
C GLN A 101 6.35 13.32 -10.68
N TRP A 102 5.91 14.07 -11.69
CA TRP A 102 5.53 13.50 -12.97
C TRP A 102 6.77 13.19 -13.80
N VAL A 103 6.83 11.99 -14.34
CA VAL A 103 7.89 11.50 -15.22
C VAL A 103 7.26 11.10 -16.54
N ASP A 104 7.71 11.72 -17.64
CA ASP A 104 7.30 11.30 -18.99
C ASP A 104 7.81 9.87 -19.23
N GLU A 105 6.90 8.93 -19.48
CA GLU A 105 7.27 7.53 -19.68
C GLU A 105 8.25 7.30 -20.84
N PRO A 106 8.17 8.05 -21.97
CA PRO A 106 9.14 7.93 -23.05
C PRO A 106 10.57 8.35 -22.68
N ALA A 107 10.74 9.12 -21.60
CA ALA A 107 12.07 9.54 -21.12
C ALA A 107 12.70 8.52 -20.16
N ILE A 108 12.03 7.39 -19.91
CA ILE A 108 12.50 6.33 -19.01
C ILE A 108 13.35 5.34 -19.80
N ALA A 109 14.66 5.41 -19.61
CA ALA A 109 15.62 4.48 -20.19
C ALA A 109 15.56 3.09 -19.55
N ALA A 110 15.37 3.02 -18.23
CA ALA A 110 15.31 1.75 -17.50
C ALA A 110 14.44 1.81 -16.24
N ARG A 111 13.88 0.66 -15.87
CA ARG A 111 13.05 0.44 -14.67
C ARG A 111 13.61 -0.74 -13.88
N ALA A 112 13.77 -0.59 -12.57
CA ALA A 112 14.24 -1.65 -11.68
C ALA A 112 13.51 -1.60 -10.32
N PHE A 113 13.29 -2.76 -9.71
CA PHE A 113 12.81 -2.88 -8.33
C PHE A 113 13.97 -3.35 -7.45
N PRO A 114 14.69 -2.44 -6.76
CA PRO A 114 15.89 -2.81 -6.04
C PRO A 114 15.55 -3.54 -4.74
N ALA A 115 16.09 -4.75 -4.56
CA ALA A 115 15.90 -5.51 -3.33
C ALA A 115 16.60 -4.89 -2.11
N ASP A 116 17.55 -3.99 -2.34
CA ASP A 116 18.32 -3.26 -1.33
C ASP A 116 17.73 -1.88 -1.00
N ALA A 117 16.61 -1.51 -1.61
CA ALA A 117 15.93 -0.25 -1.33
C ALA A 117 15.28 -0.29 0.06
N VAL A 118 15.40 0.81 0.79
CA VAL A 118 14.90 0.96 2.15
C VAL A 118 13.95 2.14 2.22
N VAL A 119 12.84 1.93 2.93
CA VAL A 119 11.92 2.98 3.35
C VAL A 119 12.14 3.25 4.85
N LEU A 120 12.41 4.50 5.20
CA LEU A 120 12.44 4.95 6.59
C LEU A 120 11.42 6.06 6.78
N GLU A 121 10.52 5.92 7.75
CA GLU A 121 9.61 7.00 8.12
C GLU A 121 10.32 7.96 9.09
N ARG A 122 10.40 9.25 8.72
CA ARG A 122 10.96 10.31 9.54
C ARG A 122 9.83 11.13 10.16
N LEU A 123 10.10 11.68 11.35
CA LEU A 123 9.17 12.58 12.05
C LEU A 123 8.90 13.87 11.26
N GLU A 124 9.90 14.33 10.52
CA GLU A 124 9.83 15.48 9.62
C GLU A 124 10.04 15.01 8.19
N TRP A 125 9.26 15.58 7.26
CA TRP A 125 9.36 15.32 5.82
C TRP A 125 8.98 13.90 5.38
N GLY A 126 8.41 13.09 6.27
CA GLY A 126 7.77 11.81 5.93
C GLY A 126 8.77 10.74 5.50
N ASN A 127 8.50 10.09 4.37
CA ASN A 127 9.27 8.94 3.92
C ASN A 127 10.65 9.34 3.38
N PHE A 128 11.66 8.61 3.83
CA PHE A 128 12.98 8.56 3.22
C PHE A 128 13.12 7.27 2.40
N TYR A 129 13.53 7.42 1.15
CA TYR A 129 13.87 6.32 0.26
C TYR A 129 15.36 6.36 -0.05
N GLY A 130 16.02 5.22 0.06
CA GLY A 130 17.44 5.13 -0.24
C GLY A 130 18.00 3.73 -0.03
N ARG A 131 19.32 3.67 0.13
CA ARG A 131 20.07 2.45 0.39
C ARG A 131 20.97 2.67 1.60
N MET A 132 21.15 1.66 2.42
CA MET A 132 22.12 1.75 3.50
C MET A 132 23.50 1.45 2.96
N VAL A 133 24.37 2.45 2.99
CA VAL A 133 25.74 2.33 2.50
C VAL A 133 26.70 1.99 3.64
N GLU A 134 26.40 2.51 4.83
CA GLU A 134 27.27 2.39 6.00
C GLU A 134 26.46 2.55 7.28
N LEU A 135 26.87 1.81 8.32
CA LEU A 135 26.32 1.91 9.67
C LEU A 135 27.40 2.35 10.64
N ARG A 136 27.10 3.38 11.44
CA ARG A 136 28.04 3.97 12.41
C ARG A 136 27.44 4.08 13.81
N ASP A 137 28.30 4.02 14.80
CA ASP A 137 28.05 4.41 16.19
C ASP A 137 28.98 5.59 16.54
N GLY A 138 28.44 6.80 16.49
CA GLY A 138 29.25 8.02 16.48
C GLY A 138 30.25 8.00 15.31
N ASP A 139 31.53 8.16 15.62
CA ASP A 139 32.60 8.13 14.61
C ASP A 139 33.02 6.70 14.20
N ARG A 140 32.59 5.68 14.95
CA ARG A 140 32.98 4.29 14.69
C ARG A 140 32.11 3.67 13.60
N VAL A 141 32.72 3.23 12.51
CA VAL A 141 32.06 2.39 11.49
C VAL A 141 31.84 0.99 12.06
N LEU A 142 30.59 0.54 12.05
CA LEU A 142 30.17 -0.80 12.48
C LEU A 142 30.09 -1.76 11.29
N ALA A 143 29.63 -1.29 10.13
CA ALA A 143 29.55 -2.04 8.89
C ALA A 143 29.48 -1.11 7.67
N SER A 144 29.87 -1.63 6.51
CA SER A 144 29.86 -0.92 5.21
C SER A 144 29.47 -1.90 4.10
N GLY A 145 28.82 -1.41 3.04
CA GLY A 145 28.40 -2.23 1.91
C GLY A 145 27.42 -3.33 2.29
N ASP A 146 27.60 -4.53 1.75
CA ASP A 146 26.65 -5.65 1.88
C ASP A 146 26.41 -6.13 3.32
N GLY A 147 27.37 -5.88 4.23
CA GLY A 147 27.27 -6.24 5.64
C GLY A 147 26.40 -5.32 6.49
N VAL A 148 25.90 -4.22 5.93
CA VAL A 148 25.18 -3.19 6.71
C VAL A 148 23.86 -3.72 7.26
N TRP A 149 23.10 -4.47 6.45
CA TRP A 149 21.78 -4.93 6.89
C TRP A 149 21.84 -5.95 8.01
N SER A 150 22.77 -6.90 7.93
CA SER A 150 22.98 -7.89 8.99
C SER A 150 23.43 -7.25 10.30
N ALA A 151 24.32 -6.26 10.23
CA ALA A 151 24.73 -5.48 11.40
C ALA A 151 23.57 -4.67 12.00
N PHE A 152 22.73 -4.05 11.16
CA PHE A 152 21.57 -3.29 11.59
C PHE A 152 20.55 -4.19 12.33
N VAL A 153 20.21 -5.35 11.77
CA VAL A 153 19.25 -6.28 12.37
C VAL A 153 19.69 -6.67 13.79
N ALA A 154 20.96 -7.03 13.97
CA ALA A 154 21.49 -7.39 15.28
C ALA A 154 21.42 -6.24 16.30
N LEU A 155 21.60 -4.99 15.88
CA LEU A 155 21.46 -3.81 16.75
C LEU A 155 20.00 -3.49 17.05
N HIS A 156 19.13 -3.63 16.06
CA HIS A 156 17.70 -3.43 16.21
C HIS A 156 17.12 -4.39 17.25
N GLU A 157 17.44 -5.69 17.17
CA GLU A 157 17.01 -6.69 18.14
C GLU A 157 17.44 -6.35 19.57
N ARG A 158 18.70 -5.94 19.76
CA ARG A 158 19.20 -5.49 21.07
C ARG A 158 18.44 -4.28 21.60
N LYS A 159 18.14 -3.31 20.72
CA LYS A 159 17.38 -2.10 21.11
C LYS A 159 15.94 -2.44 21.49
N VAL A 160 15.29 -3.32 20.75
CA VAL A 160 13.94 -3.82 21.05
C VAL A 160 13.92 -4.54 22.40
N ALA A 161 14.88 -5.43 22.66
CA ALA A 161 14.99 -6.13 23.95
C ALA A 161 15.17 -5.17 25.13
N THR A 162 15.98 -4.11 24.94
CA THR A 162 16.19 -3.09 25.99
C THR A 162 14.93 -2.28 26.29
N ARG A 163 14.08 -2.01 25.28
CA ARG A 163 12.82 -1.27 25.47
C ARG A 163 11.74 -2.11 26.16
N ALA A 164 11.82 -3.43 26.05
CA ALA A 164 10.86 -4.36 26.64
C ALA A 164 11.15 -4.70 28.13
N ALA A 165 12.35 -4.37 28.63
CA ALA A 165 12.76 -4.52 30.02
C ALA A 165 12.45 -3.27 30.84
#